data_AF-A0A0C2VRD2-F1
#
_entry.id   AF-A0A0C2VRD2-F1
#
_cell.length_a   1.000
_cell.length_b   1.000
_cell.length_c   1.000
_cell.angle_alpha   90.00
_cell.angle_beta   90.00
_cell.angle_gamma   90.00
#
_symmetry.space_group_name_H-M   'P 1'
#
loop_
_entity.id
_entity.type
_entity.pdbx_description
1 polymer ?
#
loop_
_entity_poly.entity_id
_entity_poly.type
_entity_poly.pdbx_seq_one_letter_code
_entity_poly.pdbx_strand_id
1 'polypeptide(L)'
;MKWLLFLILSSSFLLSSNLSTLYKMYEKQEYDKGCDYAVKYYERNKNNESYLTLYGLSCLETDKIHRIATPMLRLQDSKDARANSSYFATILLQKQLLKQALLDGKGLDDLNLPKTNFIVSKIFILFVQKKYLLSNEIYKFKDEENSEKSYKLYIEKSTNNTKYMIIDVYKDEKFIKRYRYN
;
A
#
# COMPACT_ATOMS: atom_id res chain seq x y z
N MET A 1 -51.14 30.42 -10.91
CA MET A 1 -50.14 29.40 -11.34
C MET A 1 -48.70 29.85 -11.05
N LYS A 2 -48.38 30.21 -9.79
CA LYS A 2 -47.00 30.58 -9.37
C LYS A 2 -46.42 29.62 -8.32
N TRP A 3 -47.16 28.56 -7.98
CA TRP A 3 -46.80 27.64 -6.89
C TRP A 3 -46.10 26.35 -7.35
N LEU A 4 -46.01 26.13 -8.67
CA LEU A 4 -45.33 24.97 -9.26
C LEU A 4 -43.81 25.14 -9.42
N LEU A 5 -43.26 26.33 -9.13
CA LEU A 5 -41.82 26.61 -9.23
C LEU A 5 -41.03 26.28 -7.94
N PHE A 6 -41.70 25.89 -6.85
CA PHE A 6 -41.03 25.55 -5.59
C PHE A 6 -40.65 24.07 -5.44
N LEU A 7 -41.00 23.22 -6.41
CA LEU A 7 -40.81 21.75 -6.33
C LEU A 7 -39.55 21.22 -7.05
N ILE A 8 -38.73 22.10 -7.62
CA ILE A 8 -37.49 21.71 -8.36
C ILE A 8 -36.21 21.97 -7.54
N LEU A 9 -36.32 22.44 -6.29
CA LEU A 9 -35.17 22.84 -5.46
C LEU A 9 -34.72 21.79 -4.42
N SER A 10 -35.19 20.54 -4.48
CA SER A 10 -34.87 19.54 -3.45
C SER A 10 -34.49 18.13 -3.93
N SER A 11 -34.28 17.89 -5.23
CA SER A 11 -33.99 16.53 -5.75
C SER A 11 -32.55 16.28 -6.22
N SER A 12 -31.60 17.17 -5.98
CA SER A 12 -30.17 16.85 -6.10
C SER A 12 -29.64 16.21 -4.82
N PHE A 13 -30.30 15.13 -4.38
CA PHE A 13 -29.56 14.07 -3.68
C PHE A 13 -28.54 13.54 -4.67
N LEU A 14 -27.32 14.11 -4.64
CA LEU A 14 -26.16 13.51 -5.26
C LEU A 14 -26.02 12.10 -4.66
N LEU A 15 -26.50 11.08 -5.37
CA LEU A 15 -26.22 9.68 -5.05
C LEU A 15 -24.72 9.49 -5.24
N SER A 16 -23.96 9.77 -4.18
CA SER A 16 -22.54 9.47 -4.15
C SER A 16 -22.40 7.95 -4.11
N SER A 17 -21.95 7.36 -5.21
CA SER A 17 -21.60 5.94 -5.24
C SER A 17 -20.44 5.66 -4.27
N ASN A 18 -20.30 4.42 -3.81
CA ASN A 18 -19.16 4.04 -2.97
C ASN A 18 -17.82 4.34 -3.65
N LEU A 19 -17.74 4.19 -4.98
CA LEU A 19 -16.57 4.55 -5.77
C LEU A 19 -16.28 6.05 -5.72
N SER A 20 -17.28 6.92 -5.93
CA SER A 20 -17.09 8.37 -5.85
C SER A 20 -16.64 8.82 -4.46
N THR A 21 -17.20 8.23 -3.40
CA THR A 21 -16.78 8.51 -2.02
C THR A 21 -15.35 8.07 -1.78
N LEU A 22 -14.98 6.87 -2.19
CA LEU A 22 -13.61 6.36 -2.03
C LEU A 22 -12.60 7.21 -2.81
N TYR A 23 -12.96 7.64 -4.02
CA TYR A 23 -12.14 8.53 -4.84
C TYR A 23 -11.87 9.87 -4.16
N LYS A 24 -12.90 10.50 -3.60
CA LYS A 24 -12.75 11.74 -2.82
C LYS A 24 -11.85 11.57 -1.59
N MET A 25 -11.91 10.42 -0.91
CA MET A 25 -10.99 10.13 0.21
C MET A 25 -9.54 9.99 -0.28
N TYR A 26 -9.35 9.32 -1.41
CA TYR A 26 -8.02 9.16 -2.02
C TYR A 26 -7.41 10.50 -2.44
N GLU A 27 -8.16 11.38 -3.11
CA GLU A 27 -7.67 12.72 -3.50
C GLU A 27 -7.28 13.58 -2.30
N LYS A 28 -8.01 13.44 -1.19
CA LYS A 28 -7.71 14.13 0.08
C LYS A 28 -6.58 13.47 0.88
N GLN A 29 -5.96 12.40 0.34
CA GLN A 29 -4.92 11.61 1.00
C GLN A 29 -5.38 10.99 2.33
N GLU A 30 -6.70 10.80 2.50
CA GLU A 30 -7.28 10.14 3.67
C GLU A 30 -7.18 8.61 3.54
N TYR A 31 -5.98 8.10 3.28
CA TYR A 31 -5.76 6.71 2.87
C TYR A 31 -6.23 5.68 3.89
N ASP A 32 -6.02 5.92 5.18
CA ASP A 32 -6.51 5.04 6.25
C ASP A 32 -8.03 4.93 6.25
N LYS A 33 -8.73 6.07 6.17
CA LYS A 33 -10.19 6.11 6.07
C LYS A 33 -10.66 5.46 4.78
N GLY A 34 -9.99 5.73 3.66
CA GLY A 34 -10.27 5.13 2.36
C GLY A 34 -10.14 3.61 2.39
N CYS A 35 -9.06 3.08 2.95
CA CYS A 35 -8.83 1.65 3.10
C CYS A 35 -9.89 0.98 3.99
N ASP A 36 -10.26 1.60 5.12
CA ASP A 36 -11.32 1.07 5.99
C ASP A 36 -12.71 1.14 5.32
N TYR A 37 -13.00 2.23 4.62
CA TYR A 37 -14.23 2.40 3.85
C TYR A 37 -14.33 1.37 2.71
N ALA A 38 -13.22 1.12 2.02
CA ALA A 38 -13.15 0.18 0.92
C ALA A 38 -13.47 -1.25 1.38
N VAL A 39 -12.91 -1.68 2.52
CA VAL A 39 -13.23 -2.96 3.15
C VAL A 39 -14.72 -3.02 3.51
N LYS A 40 -15.24 -1.98 4.17
CA LYS A 40 -16.63 -1.94 4.64
C LYS A 40 -17.65 -2.16 3.52
N TYR A 41 -17.38 -1.63 2.32
CA TYR A 41 -18.31 -1.70 1.19
C TYR A 41 -17.86 -2.64 0.07
N TYR A 42 -16.86 -3.49 0.34
CA TYR A 42 -16.32 -4.44 -0.63
C TYR A 42 -17.41 -5.32 -1.25
N GLU A 43 -18.28 -5.96 -0.46
CA GLU A 43 -19.27 -6.91 -0.99
C GLU A 43 -20.21 -6.30 -2.03
N ARG A 44 -20.55 -5.00 -1.89
CA ARG A 44 -21.41 -4.28 -2.83
C ARG A 44 -20.69 -3.88 -4.11
N ASN A 45 -19.36 -3.86 -4.09
CA ASN A 45 -18.52 -3.33 -5.15
C ASN A 45 -17.50 -4.37 -5.68
N LYS A 46 -17.61 -5.63 -5.28
CA LYS A 46 -16.62 -6.69 -5.58
C LYS A 46 -16.46 -7.05 -7.06
N ASN A 47 -17.36 -6.57 -7.91
CA ASN A 47 -17.31 -6.73 -9.36
C ASN A 47 -16.96 -5.41 -10.09
N ASN A 48 -16.66 -4.34 -9.35
CA ASN A 48 -16.26 -3.05 -9.91
C ASN A 48 -14.74 -2.91 -9.85
N GLU A 49 -14.04 -3.16 -10.96
CA GLU A 49 -12.57 -3.13 -11.01
C GLU A 49 -11.96 -1.78 -10.64
N SER A 50 -12.64 -0.67 -10.96
CA SER A 50 -12.18 0.68 -10.56
C SER A 50 -12.24 0.85 -9.05
N TYR A 51 -13.29 0.35 -8.40
CA TYR A 51 -13.40 0.34 -6.95
C TYR A 51 -12.34 -0.54 -6.29
N LEU A 52 -12.11 -1.74 -6.83
CA LEU A 52 -11.10 -2.66 -6.31
C LEU A 52 -9.67 -2.14 -6.49
N THR A 53 -9.40 -1.49 -7.62
CA THR A 53 -8.13 -0.81 -7.86
C THR A 53 -7.91 0.26 -6.80
N LEU A 54 -8.89 1.14 -6.60
CA LEU A 54 -8.77 2.23 -5.65
C LEU A 54 -8.70 1.74 -4.20
N TYR A 55 -9.41 0.66 -3.87
CA TYR A 55 -9.26 -0.06 -2.60
C TYR A 55 -7.79 -0.47 -2.41
N GLY A 56 -7.22 -1.21 -3.37
CA GLY A 56 -5.83 -1.66 -3.28
C GLY A 56 -4.86 -0.49 -3.10
N LEU A 57 -4.99 0.56 -3.92
CA LEU A 57 -4.15 1.76 -3.85
C LEU A 57 -4.28 2.50 -2.52
N SER A 58 -5.51 2.69 -1.99
CA SER A 58 -5.70 3.30 -0.67
C SER A 58 -5.00 2.50 0.44
N CYS A 59 -5.09 1.18 0.43
CA CYS A 59 -4.47 0.37 1.48
C CYS A 59 -2.94 0.27 1.36
N LEU A 60 -2.37 0.40 0.16
CA LEU A 60 -0.91 0.46 -0.03
C LEU A 60 -0.26 1.63 0.72
N GLU A 61 -0.97 2.75 0.84
CA GLU A 61 -0.47 3.95 1.52
C GLU A 61 -0.53 3.88 3.06
N THR A 62 -1.00 2.75 3.59
CA THR A 62 -1.22 2.52 5.03
C THR A 62 -0.41 1.32 5.54
N ASP A 63 -0.39 1.13 6.85
CA ASP A 63 0.15 -0.07 7.49
C ASP A 63 -0.71 -1.34 7.24
N LYS A 64 -1.90 -1.17 6.65
CA LYS A 64 -2.89 -2.23 6.38
C LYS A 64 -2.67 -2.88 5.00
N ILE A 65 -1.43 -2.93 4.52
CA ILE A 65 -1.05 -3.45 3.21
C ILE A 65 -1.55 -4.88 2.93
N HIS A 66 -1.70 -5.71 3.96
CA HIS A 66 -2.24 -7.08 3.83
C HIS A 66 -3.65 -7.11 3.22
N ARG A 67 -4.42 -6.03 3.36
CA ARG A 67 -5.78 -5.92 2.84
C ARG A 67 -5.86 -5.84 1.32
N ILE A 68 -4.75 -5.60 0.62
CA ILE A 68 -4.72 -5.58 -0.85
C ILE A 68 -4.88 -6.99 -1.45
N ALA A 69 -4.69 -8.05 -0.65
CA ALA A 69 -4.92 -9.42 -1.09
C ALA A 69 -6.35 -9.63 -1.60
N THR A 70 -7.34 -9.00 -0.97
CA THR A 70 -8.76 -9.11 -1.36
C THR A 70 -9.03 -8.55 -2.76
N PRO A 71 -8.75 -7.27 -3.08
CA PRO A 71 -8.96 -6.75 -4.42
C PRO A 71 -8.04 -7.40 -5.46
N MET A 72 -6.80 -7.75 -5.10
CA MET A 72 -5.86 -8.43 -5.99
C MET A 72 -6.45 -9.70 -6.62
N LEU A 73 -7.13 -10.53 -5.83
CA LEU A 73 -7.72 -11.80 -6.30
C LEU A 73 -8.92 -11.62 -7.24
N ARG A 74 -9.46 -10.39 -7.37
CA ARG A 74 -10.65 -10.09 -8.18
C ARG A 74 -10.35 -9.28 -9.44
N LEU A 75 -9.18 -8.63 -9.48
CA LEU A 75 -8.76 -7.77 -10.59
C LEU A 75 -8.20 -8.61 -11.76
N GLN A 76 -9.07 -9.09 -12.65
CA GLN A 76 -8.68 -10.03 -13.71
C GLN A 76 -9.30 -9.79 -15.09
N ASP A 77 -10.37 -9.00 -15.19
CA ASP A 77 -11.20 -8.94 -16.40
C ASP A 77 -10.56 -7.98 -17.43
N SER A 78 -10.22 -6.75 -17.01
CA SER A 78 -9.55 -5.79 -17.88
C SER A 78 -8.01 -5.93 -17.87
N LYS A 79 -7.37 -5.40 -18.90
CA LYS A 79 -5.90 -5.33 -19.00
C LYS A 79 -5.30 -4.58 -17.80
N ASP A 80 -5.90 -3.45 -17.43
CA ASP A 80 -5.43 -2.61 -16.33
C ASP A 80 -5.65 -3.29 -14.98
N ALA A 81 -6.78 -3.99 -14.80
CA ALA A 81 -7.01 -4.78 -13.61
C ALA A 81 -5.97 -5.90 -13.44
N ARG A 82 -5.65 -6.67 -14.49
CA ARG A 82 -4.59 -7.68 -14.42
C ARG A 82 -3.23 -7.08 -14.08
N ALA A 83 -2.92 -5.89 -14.61
CA ALA A 83 -1.70 -5.17 -14.27
C ALA A 83 -1.66 -4.78 -12.78
N ASN A 84 -2.76 -4.22 -12.25
CA ASN A 84 -2.89 -3.87 -10.85
C ASN A 84 -2.82 -5.09 -9.92
N SER A 85 -3.44 -6.20 -10.31
CA SER A 85 -3.35 -7.47 -9.59
C SER A 85 -1.90 -7.95 -9.49
N SER A 86 -1.18 -7.96 -10.62
CA SER A 86 0.24 -8.34 -10.66
C SER A 86 1.12 -7.42 -9.82
N TYR A 87 0.83 -6.11 -9.84
CA TYR A 87 1.51 -5.12 -9.01
C TYR A 87 1.29 -5.38 -7.51
N PHE A 88 0.05 -5.61 -7.08
CA PHE A 88 -0.27 -5.94 -5.68
C PHE A 88 0.35 -7.27 -5.23
N ALA A 89 0.30 -8.30 -6.08
CA ALA A 89 0.90 -9.60 -5.80
C ALA A 89 2.40 -9.50 -5.59
N THR A 90 3.09 -8.73 -6.45
CA THR A 90 4.53 -8.49 -6.35
C THR A 90 4.88 -7.85 -5.01
N ILE A 91 4.15 -6.82 -4.60
CA ILE A 91 4.39 -6.12 -3.33
C ILE A 91 4.17 -7.04 -2.12
N LEU A 92 3.08 -7.82 -2.11
CA LEU A 92 2.81 -8.75 -1.01
C LEU A 92 3.87 -9.84 -0.90
N LEU A 93 4.29 -10.42 -2.02
CA LEU A 93 5.32 -11.45 -2.04
C LEU A 93 6.66 -10.90 -1.53
N GLN A 94 7.07 -9.74 -2.03
CA GLN A 94 8.31 -9.07 -1.60
C GLN A 94 8.28 -8.74 -0.11
N LYS A 95 7.14 -8.26 0.42
CA LYS A 95 6.94 -8.03 1.85
C LYS A 95 7.14 -9.31 2.66
N GLN A 96 6.52 -10.41 2.24
CA GLN A 96 6.58 -11.69 2.93
C GLN A 96 8.01 -12.24 2.96
N LEU A 97 8.72 -12.16 1.83
CA LEU A 97 10.10 -12.62 1.71
C LEU A 97 11.07 -11.77 2.54
N LEU A 98 10.95 -10.44 2.51
CA LEU A 98 11.73 -9.56 3.40
C LEU A 98 11.49 -9.92 4.87
N LYS A 99 10.23 -10.07 5.27
CA LYS A 99 9.90 -10.44 6.65
C LYS A 99 10.51 -11.79 7.03
N GLN A 100 10.45 -12.78 6.15
CA GLN A 100 11.10 -14.09 6.35
C GLN A 100 12.62 -13.95 6.49
N ALA A 101 13.27 -13.17 5.63
CA ALA A 101 14.72 -12.95 5.71
C ALA A 101 15.14 -12.29 7.03
N LEU A 102 14.37 -11.29 7.48
CA LEU A 102 14.65 -10.58 8.72
C LEU A 102 14.40 -11.41 9.99
N LEU A 103 13.43 -12.32 9.97
CA LEU A 103 13.05 -13.13 11.13
C LEU A 103 13.79 -14.47 11.20
N ASP A 104 13.98 -15.11 10.05
CA ASP A 104 14.45 -16.49 9.95
C ASP A 104 15.86 -16.58 9.34
N GLY A 105 16.44 -15.45 8.91
CA GLY A 105 17.78 -15.41 8.31
C GLY A 105 17.87 -16.07 6.93
N LYS A 106 16.73 -16.29 6.25
CA LYS A 106 16.71 -16.90 4.92
C LYS A 106 17.32 -15.97 3.87
N GLY A 107 18.34 -16.45 3.17
CA GLY A 107 18.93 -15.74 2.03
C GLY A 107 17.93 -15.54 0.89
N LEU A 108 18.02 -14.39 0.22
CA LEU A 108 17.16 -14.03 -0.91
C LEU A 108 17.96 -13.78 -2.21
N ASP A 109 19.26 -14.10 -2.19
CA ASP A 109 20.26 -13.68 -3.19
C ASP A 109 19.95 -14.17 -4.61
N ASP A 110 19.27 -15.31 -4.75
CA ASP A 110 18.97 -15.95 -6.04
C ASP A 110 17.60 -15.52 -6.64
N LEU A 111 16.87 -14.63 -5.96
CA LEU A 111 15.50 -14.27 -6.36
C LEU A 111 15.47 -13.09 -7.32
N ASN A 112 14.99 -13.34 -8.54
CA ASN A 112 14.68 -12.31 -9.53
C ASN A 112 13.16 -12.06 -9.59
N LEU A 113 12.69 -11.08 -8.82
CA LEU A 113 11.28 -10.67 -8.79
C LEU A 113 11.05 -9.37 -9.57
N PRO A 114 9.82 -9.14 -10.09
CA PRO A 114 9.47 -7.87 -10.73
C PRO A 114 9.72 -6.67 -9.81
N LYS A 115 10.18 -5.57 -10.40
CA LYS A 115 10.41 -4.30 -9.69
C LYS A 115 9.19 -3.41 -9.80
N THR A 116 8.91 -2.67 -8.73
CA THR A 116 7.88 -1.63 -8.73
C THR A 116 8.39 -0.36 -8.05
N ASN A 117 7.67 0.75 -8.23
CA ASN A 117 8.03 2.02 -7.61
C ASN A 117 7.66 2.10 -6.11
N PHE A 118 6.96 1.09 -5.58
CA PHE A 118 6.55 1.07 -4.19
C PHE A 118 7.74 0.79 -3.26
N ILE A 119 7.70 1.39 -2.06
CA ILE A 119 8.81 1.36 -1.12
C ILE A 119 9.29 -0.06 -0.78
N VAL A 120 8.35 -1.01 -0.57
CA VAL A 120 8.71 -2.41 -0.26
C VAL A 120 9.53 -3.02 -1.39
N SER A 121 9.20 -2.70 -2.64
CA SER A 121 9.92 -3.21 -3.81
C SER A 121 11.31 -2.60 -3.93
N LYS A 122 11.43 -1.29 -3.71
CA LYS A 122 12.74 -0.61 -3.66
C LYS A 122 13.65 -1.24 -2.59
N ILE A 123 13.15 -1.41 -1.37
CA ILE A 123 13.90 -2.05 -0.27
C ILE A 123 14.23 -3.51 -0.58
N PHE A 124 13.29 -4.27 -1.15
CA PHE A 124 13.51 -5.66 -1.53
C PHE A 124 14.70 -5.80 -2.49
N ILE A 125 14.75 -4.97 -3.53
CA ILE A 125 15.83 -5.02 -4.52
C ILE A 125 17.17 -4.65 -3.89
N LEU A 126 17.23 -3.57 -3.10
CA LEU A 126 18.45 -3.17 -2.41
C LEU A 126 18.94 -4.25 -1.43
N PHE A 127 17.99 -4.92 -0.74
CA PHE A 127 18.28 -6.01 0.17
C PHE A 127 18.87 -7.23 -0.54
N VAL A 128 18.21 -7.72 -1.60
CA VAL A 128 18.68 -8.86 -2.40
C VAL A 128 20.05 -8.57 -3.03
N GLN A 129 20.28 -7.34 -3.48
CA GLN A 129 21.56 -6.92 -4.05
C GLN A 129 22.66 -6.66 -2.99
N LYS A 130 22.37 -6.86 -1.70
CA LYS A 130 23.29 -6.58 -0.58
C LYS A 130 23.80 -5.14 -0.55
N LYS A 131 23.02 -4.18 -1.06
CA LYS A 131 23.33 -2.75 -1.10
C LYS A 131 22.90 -2.06 0.20
N TYR A 132 23.43 -2.54 1.32
CA TYR A 132 23.13 -2.01 2.64
C TYR A 132 24.32 -2.05 3.59
N LEU A 133 24.25 -1.22 4.63
CA LEU A 133 25.11 -1.30 5.80
C LEU A 133 24.31 -1.86 6.98
N LEU A 134 24.74 -2.99 7.53
CA LEU A 134 24.13 -3.59 8.71
C LEU A 134 24.80 -3.06 9.99
N SER A 135 24.01 -2.52 10.90
CA SER A 135 24.49 -2.03 12.21
C SER A 135 23.38 -2.17 13.25
N ASN A 136 23.67 -2.85 14.36
CA ASN A 136 22.71 -3.10 15.45
C ASN A 136 21.38 -3.68 14.95
N GLU A 137 21.43 -4.72 14.11
CA GLU A 137 20.25 -5.37 13.50
C GLU A 137 19.40 -4.46 12.58
N ILE A 138 19.91 -3.26 12.25
CA ILE A 138 19.26 -2.32 11.34
C ILE A 138 20.01 -2.30 10.02
N TYR A 139 19.29 -2.61 8.94
CA TYR A 139 19.77 -2.51 7.57
C TYR A 139 19.57 -1.07 7.09
N LYS A 140 20.66 -0.37 6.76
CA LYS A 140 20.65 1.01 6.27
C LYS A 140 20.92 1.03 4.78
N PHE A 141 20.07 1.72 4.03
CA PHE A 141 20.15 1.83 2.57
C PHE A 141 20.23 3.29 2.13
N LYS A 142 20.86 3.52 0.98
CA LYS A 142 20.76 4.78 0.23
C LYS A 142 19.92 4.52 -1.02
N ASP A 143 19.09 5.49 -1.39
CA ASP A 143 18.36 5.42 -2.65
C ASP A 143 19.35 5.57 -3.83
N GLU A 144 19.16 4.78 -4.89
CA GLU A 144 20.05 4.79 -6.05
C GLU A 144 19.79 5.98 -6.98
N GLU A 145 18.56 6.48 -6.99
CA GLU A 145 18.10 7.56 -7.89
C GLU A 145 18.14 8.92 -7.20
N ASN A 146 18.14 8.95 -5.86
CA ASN A 146 18.11 10.18 -5.08
C ASN A 146 19.02 10.11 -3.84
N SER A 147 20.20 10.72 -3.92
CA SER A 147 21.19 10.72 -2.84
C SER A 147 20.72 11.35 -1.53
N GLU A 148 19.67 12.20 -1.55
CA GLU A 148 19.07 12.80 -0.35
C GLU A 148 18.21 11.79 0.42
N LYS A 149 17.75 10.72 -0.24
CA LYS A 149 16.88 9.71 0.36
C LYS A 149 17.67 8.53 0.90
N SER A 150 17.31 8.13 2.12
CA SER A 150 17.84 6.92 2.76
C SER A 150 16.75 6.18 3.52
N TYR A 151 17.03 4.91 3.80
CA TYR A 151 16.05 4.01 4.38
C TYR A 151 16.67 3.18 5.51
N LYS A 152 15.84 2.81 6.48
CA LYS A 152 16.16 1.79 7.48
C LYS A 152 15.13 0.67 7.46
N LEU A 153 15.59 -0.57 7.44
CA LEU A 153 14.76 -1.77 7.58
C LEU A 153 15.18 -2.52 8.84
N TYR A 154 14.22 -2.86 9.70
CA TYR A 154 14.48 -3.60 10.93
C TYR A 154 13.19 -4.24 11.48
N ILE A 155 13.33 -5.07 12.53
CA ILE A 155 12.21 -5.66 13.24
C ILE A 155 11.99 -4.92 14.57
N GLU A 156 10.76 -4.48 14.80
CA GLU A 156 10.32 -3.89 16.07
C GLU A 156 9.39 -4.87 16.79
N LYS A 157 9.60 -5.08 18.10
CA LYS A 157 8.74 -5.92 18.94
C LYS A 157 7.80 -5.02 19.73
N SER A 158 6.50 -5.28 19.68
CA SER A 158 5.52 -4.64 20.58
C SER A 158 5.49 -5.28 21.96
N THR A 159 4.76 -4.65 22.88
CA THR A 159 4.51 -5.11 24.25
C THR A 159 3.87 -6.50 24.33
N ASN A 160 3.05 -6.88 23.35
CA ASN A 160 2.44 -8.22 23.26
C ASN A 160 3.28 -9.22 22.44
N ASN A 161 4.58 -8.97 22.27
CA ASN A 161 5.53 -9.79 21.52
C ASN A 161 5.21 -9.95 20.01
N THR A 162 4.35 -9.09 19.44
CA THR A 162 4.13 -9.04 17.99
C THR A 162 5.35 -8.41 17.31
N LYS A 163 5.85 -9.06 16.25
CA LYS A 163 7.01 -8.59 15.49
C LYS A 163 6.56 -7.85 14.24
N TYR A 164 6.94 -6.58 14.14
CA TYR A 164 6.65 -5.72 12.99
C TYR A 164 7.90 -5.52 12.15
N MET A 165 7.75 -5.62 10.83
CA MET A 165 8.75 -5.15 9.89
C MET A 165 8.58 -3.64 9.71
N ILE A 166 9.62 -2.89 10.04
CA ILE A 166 9.63 -1.43 9.95
C ILE A 166 10.47 -0.98 8.76
N ILE A 167 9.93 -0.06 7.96
CA ILE A 167 10.69 0.71 6.98
C ILE A 167 10.58 2.19 7.34
N ASP A 168 11.68 2.79 7.79
CA ASP A 168 11.77 4.23 7.98
C ASP A 168 12.37 4.88 6.75
N VAL A 169 11.72 5.96 6.29
CA VAL A 169 12.15 6.77 5.15
C VAL A 169 12.70 8.10 5.67
N TYR A 170 13.87 8.47 5.17
CA TYR A 170 14.56 9.71 5.50
C TYR A 170 14.81 10.53 4.24
N LYS A 171 14.79 11.86 4.38
CA LYS A 171 15.27 12.82 3.38
C LYS A 171 16.18 13.83 4.07
N ASP A 172 17.38 14.05 3.55
CA ASP A 172 18.38 14.95 4.15
C ASP A 172 18.62 14.63 5.63
N GLU A 173 18.74 13.33 5.92
CA GLU A 173 18.86 12.74 7.27
C GLU A 173 17.66 12.96 8.21
N LYS A 174 16.61 13.68 7.77
CA LYS A 174 15.38 13.91 8.53
C LYS A 174 14.37 12.80 8.26
N PHE A 175 13.75 12.30 9.33
CA PHE A 175 12.68 11.32 9.23
C PHE A 175 11.45 11.90 8.50
N ILE A 176 10.90 11.14 7.55
CA ILE A 176 9.75 11.55 6.74
C ILE A 176 8.52 10.70 7.01
N LYS A 177 8.67 9.37 6.92
CA LYS A 177 7.55 8.43 7.03
C LYS A 177 8.04 7.09 7.55
N ARG A 178 7.21 6.44 8.35
CA ARG A 178 7.39 5.06 8.80
C ARG A 178 6.30 4.19 8.16
N TYR A 179 6.71 3.04 7.65
CA TYR A 179 5.81 1.94 7.31
C TYR A 179 5.99 0.84 8.36
N ARG A 180 4.88 0.40 8.95
CA ARG A 180 4.88 -0.64 9.98
C ARG A 180 4.00 -1.80 9.52
N TYR A 181 4.65 -2.89 9.13
CA TYR A 181 3.95 -4.06 8.63
C TYR A 181 3.97 -5.19 9.66
N ASN A 182 2.78 -5.62 10.06
CA ASN A 182 2.59 -6.94 10.68
C ASN A 182 2.70 -8.03 9.61
#